data_AF-A0A1H3CMT1-F1
#
_entry.id   AF-A0A1H3CMT1-F1
#
_cell.length_a   1.000
_cell.length_b   1.000
_cell.length_c   1.000
_cell.angle_alpha   90.00
_cell.angle_beta   90.00
_cell.angle_gamma   90.00
#
_symmetry.space_group_name_H-M   'P 1'
#
loop_
_entity.id
_entity.type
_entity.pdbx_description
1 polymer ?
#
loop_
_entity_poly.entity_id
_entity_poly.type
_entity_poly.pdbx_seq_one_letter_code
_entity_poly.pdbx_strand_id
1 'polypeptide(L)'
;MKTEMVEVLDIRLHDTHVGYLAGYQGGRNVMVFNAPYRHDPQRPVLTLTTHPAFPRATQLMASPWIRQQRLHPFFSNLLPEGALRDWLAQTLKVHPDHEFPLLSQLGQDLPGAVVATPVAAEDIPDHVLAHRTRITPVKRTPRPGQGFSLAGIQMKFSMREREGRFHFNHADEVGDWIVKTPSTRHRGVPANEFTAMQLADAGGVEIPEIRLAALGDLEGLPAISLPDEEWVYAIKRFDRLDGARQHAEDLAQVLVRYPHDKYGATNYEQIGKLLRTYTQDGLANVQQFARRLLVNILLANGDAHLKNWSLLYPDQRPPYFLLPTTSS
;
A
#
# COMPACT_ATOMS: atom_id res chain seq x y z
N MET A 1 -12.32 -2.31 -37.04
CA MET A 1 -12.20 -2.39 -35.57
C MET A 1 -10.73 -2.25 -35.19
N LYS A 2 -10.38 -1.27 -34.34
CA LYS A 2 -8.99 -1.01 -33.93
C LYS A 2 -8.51 -2.13 -33.00
N THR A 3 -7.30 -2.65 -33.25
CA THR A 3 -6.58 -3.51 -32.31
C THR A 3 -6.28 -2.70 -31.06
N GLU A 4 -6.61 -3.24 -29.89
CA GLU A 4 -6.35 -2.58 -28.61
C GLU A 4 -5.05 -3.13 -28.01
N MET A 5 -4.17 -2.25 -27.57
CA MET A 5 -2.94 -2.66 -26.89
C MET A 5 -3.25 -3.09 -25.46
N VAL A 6 -2.64 -4.20 -25.03
CA VAL A 6 -2.73 -4.70 -23.64
C VAL A 6 -1.34 -4.79 -23.04
N GLU A 7 -1.28 -4.53 -21.74
CA GLU A 7 -0.13 -4.79 -20.89
C GLU A 7 -0.60 -5.73 -19.77
N VAL A 8 0.24 -6.67 -19.35
CA VAL A 8 -0.12 -7.65 -18.30
C VAL A 8 0.97 -7.66 -17.23
N LEU A 9 0.53 -7.65 -15.97
CA LEU A 9 1.37 -7.82 -14.79
C LEU A 9 1.10 -9.19 -14.17
N ASP A 10 2.15 -9.95 -13.89
CA ASP A 10 2.13 -11.07 -12.95
C ASP A 10 2.05 -10.49 -11.53
N ILE A 11 1.00 -10.84 -10.80
CA ILE A 11 0.81 -10.47 -9.41
C ILE A 11 1.28 -11.63 -8.54
N ARG A 12 2.32 -11.35 -7.75
CA ARG A 12 2.89 -12.30 -6.79
C ARG A 12 2.71 -11.80 -5.37
N LEU A 13 2.58 -12.75 -4.45
CA LEU A 13 2.57 -12.53 -3.01
C LEU A 13 3.64 -13.42 -2.41
N HIS A 14 4.73 -12.82 -1.92
CA HIS A 14 5.99 -13.55 -1.72
C HIS A 14 6.35 -14.34 -3.00
N ASP A 15 6.56 -15.66 -2.88
CA ASP A 15 6.86 -16.55 -4.01
C ASP A 15 5.62 -17.19 -4.65
N THR A 16 4.41 -16.79 -4.24
CA THR A 16 3.18 -17.37 -4.77
C THR A 16 2.61 -16.55 -5.92
N HIS A 17 2.36 -17.20 -7.06
CA HIS A 17 1.66 -16.59 -8.20
C HIS A 17 0.16 -16.48 -7.91
N VAL A 18 -0.31 -15.26 -7.66
CA VAL A 18 -1.71 -14.96 -7.28
C VAL A 18 -2.60 -14.89 -8.52
N GLY A 19 -2.10 -14.31 -9.61
CA GLY A 19 -2.86 -14.10 -10.82
C GLY A 19 -2.28 -13.04 -11.73
N TYR A 20 -3.08 -12.60 -12.69
CA TYR A 20 -2.70 -11.59 -13.68
C TYR A 20 -3.58 -10.36 -13.58
N LEU A 21 -2.97 -9.20 -13.74
CA LEU A 21 -3.67 -7.94 -13.93
C LEU A 21 -3.39 -7.43 -15.35
N ALA A 22 -4.43 -7.36 -16.17
CA ALA A 22 -4.34 -6.83 -17.54
C ALA A 22 -4.85 -5.40 -17.60
N GLY A 23 -4.05 -4.50 -18.17
CA GLY A 23 -4.38 -3.10 -18.45
C GLY A 23 -4.48 -2.86 -19.95
N TYR A 24 -5.63 -2.38 -20.39
CA TYR A 24 -5.89 -2.07 -21.80
C TYR A 24 -5.73 -0.58 -22.06
N GLN A 25 -5.26 -0.21 -23.25
CA GLN A 25 -5.08 1.19 -23.65
C GLN A 25 -6.36 2.03 -23.50
N GLY A 26 -7.53 1.43 -23.70
CA GLY A 26 -8.83 2.07 -23.48
C GLY A 26 -9.19 2.34 -22.01
N GLY A 27 -8.30 2.05 -21.06
CA GLY A 27 -8.50 2.24 -19.62
C GLY A 27 -9.20 1.08 -18.93
N ARG A 28 -9.60 0.03 -19.65
CA ARG A 28 -10.18 -1.17 -19.03
C ARG A 28 -9.06 -1.91 -18.28
N ASN A 29 -9.35 -2.34 -17.06
CA ASN A 29 -8.44 -3.15 -16.24
C ASN A 29 -9.14 -4.45 -15.84
N VAL A 30 -8.42 -5.57 -15.87
CA VAL A 30 -8.98 -6.91 -15.59
C VAL A 30 -8.04 -7.67 -14.67
N MET A 31 -8.49 -7.98 -13.45
CA MET A 31 -7.80 -8.88 -12.52
C MET A 31 -8.35 -10.29 -12.68
N VAL A 32 -7.47 -11.26 -12.89
CA VAL A 32 -7.80 -12.69 -12.98
C VAL A 32 -6.96 -13.45 -11.96
N PHE A 33 -7.60 -14.16 -11.04
CA PHE A 33 -6.91 -15.02 -10.09
C PHE A 33 -6.50 -16.35 -10.74
N ASN A 34 -5.28 -16.78 -10.47
CA ASN A 34 -4.72 -18.03 -10.96
C ASN A 34 -5.43 -19.25 -10.35
N ALA A 35 -5.71 -20.30 -11.13
CA ALA A 35 -6.49 -21.45 -10.67
C ALA A 35 -5.81 -22.24 -9.51
N PRO A 36 -4.52 -22.63 -9.59
CA PRO A 36 -3.78 -23.17 -8.44
C PRO A 36 -3.91 -22.34 -7.17
N TYR A 37 -3.73 -21.01 -7.27
CA TYR A 37 -3.91 -20.12 -6.13
C TYR A 37 -5.35 -20.21 -5.59
N ARG A 38 -6.38 -20.12 -6.44
CA ARG A 38 -7.79 -20.17 -6.00
C ARG A 38 -8.18 -21.44 -5.25
N HIS A 39 -7.58 -22.56 -5.61
CA HIS A 39 -7.93 -23.88 -5.07
C HIS A 39 -7.02 -24.35 -3.95
N ASP A 40 -5.88 -23.68 -3.73
CA ASP A 40 -4.97 -24.02 -2.65
C ASP A 40 -5.50 -23.49 -1.30
N PRO A 41 -5.92 -24.38 -0.37
CA PRO A 41 -6.35 -23.96 0.94
C PRO A 41 -5.19 -23.52 1.81
N GLN A 42 -3.92 -23.68 1.40
CA GLN A 42 -2.66 -23.30 2.09
C GLN A 42 -1.96 -22.04 1.55
N ARG A 43 -2.46 -21.42 0.46
CA ARG A 43 -1.92 -20.18 -0.13
C ARG A 43 -1.76 -18.98 0.84
N PRO A 44 -0.77 -18.10 0.68
CA PRO A 44 -0.78 -16.81 1.39
C PRO A 44 -2.06 -15.99 1.09
N VAL A 45 -2.52 -15.20 2.05
CA VAL A 45 -3.77 -14.44 1.93
C VAL A 45 -3.49 -13.06 1.34
N LEU A 46 -3.91 -12.82 0.10
CA LEU A 46 -3.78 -11.49 -0.55
C LEU A 46 -4.56 -10.41 0.18
N THR A 47 -5.82 -10.69 0.48
CA THR A 47 -6.71 -9.82 1.24
C THR A 47 -7.64 -10.69 2.09
N LEU A 48 -8.07 -10.19 3.24
CA LEU A 48 -8.92 -10.93 4.17
C LEU A 48 -10.17 -11.50 3.50
N THR A 49 -10.74 -10.78 2.52
CA THR A 49 -11.92 -11.22 1.75
C THR A 49 -11.66 -12.45 0.89
N THR A 50 -10.40 -12.76 0.61
CA THR A 50 -9.94 -13.95 -0.12
C THR A 50 -9.42 -15.06 0.82
N HIS A 51 -9.43 -14.84 2.14
CA HIS A 51 -9.07 -15.87 3.11
C HIS A 51 -10.00 -17.10 2.98
N PRO A 52 -9.50 -18.35 3.04
CA PRO A 52 -10.35 -19.54 2.85
C PRO A 52 -11.57 -19.64 3.78
N ALA A 53 -11.45 -19.16 5.02
CA ALA A 53 -12.56 -19.11 5.97
C ALA A 53 -13.50 -17.91 5.78
N PHE A 54 -13.18 -16.97 4.88
CA PHE A 54 -14.04 -15.82 4.62
C PHE A 54 -15.24 -16.22 3.75
N PRO A 55 -16.46 -15.77 4.06
CA PRO A 55 -17.64 -16.12 3.29
C PRO A 55 -17.47 -15.78 1.81
N ARG A 56 -17.75 -16.76 0.94
CA ARG A 56 -17.72 -16.63 -0.53
C ARG A 56 -16.34 -16.29 -1.12
N ALA A 57 -15.23 -16.48 -0.39
CA ALA A 57 -13.88 -16.21 -0.89
C ALA A 57 -13.59 -16.86 -2.26
N THR A 58 -13.92 -18.14 -2.43
CA THR A 58 -13.75 -18.85 -3.71
C THR A 58 -14.57 -18.23 -4.84
N GLN A 59 -15.79 -17.77 -4.56
CA GLN A 59 -16.65 -17.12 -5.55
C GLN A 59 -16.10 -15.75 -5.95
N LEU A 60 -15.55 -15.00 -5.00
CA LEU A 60 -14.94 -13.69 -5.26
C LEU A 60 -13.75 -13.78 -6.22
N MET A 61 -13.01 -14.89 -6.22
CA MET A 61 -11.90 -15.11 -7.15
C MET A 61 -12.29 -15.90 -8.41
N ALA A 62 -13.49 -16.47 -8.47
CA ALA A 62 -13.90 -17.34 -9.57
C ALA A 62 -14.02 -16.58 -10.90
N SER A 63 -14.47 -15.33 -10.84
CA SER A 63 -14.70 -14.48 -12.00
C SER A 63 -13.69 -13.34 -12.08
N PRO A 64 -13.32 -12.90 -13.30
CA PRO A 64 -12.48 -11.73 -13.50
C PRO A 64 -13.09 -10.46 -12.89
N TRP A 65 -12.25 -9.65 -12.26
CA TRP A 65 -12.65 -8.33 -11.79
C TRP A 65 -12.33 -7.27 -12.83
N ILE A 66 -13.38 -6.69 -13.42
CA ILE A 66 -13.27 -5.71 -14.49
C ILE A 66 -13.60 -4.31 -13.95
N ARG A 67 -12.74 -3.34 -14.23
CA ARG A 67 -12.91 -1.92 -13.89
C ARG A 67 -12.48 -1.03 -15.04
N GLN A 68 -12.92 0.22 -15.00
CA GLN A 68 -12.59 1.25 -15.98
C GLN A 68 -11.79 2.35 -15.29
N GLN A 69 -10.66 2.72 -15.90
CA GLN A 69 -9.58 3.59 -15.41
C GLN A 69 -8.89 3.11 -14.14
N ARG A 70 -9.65 2.81 -13.10
CA ARG A 70 -9.18 2.34 -11.80
C ARG A 70 -8.96 0.83 -11.77
N LEU A 71 -8.17 0.40 -10.81
CA LEU A 71 -7.94 -1.01 -10.51
C LEU A 71 -9.01 -1.57 -9.58
N HIS A 72 -8.84 -2.84 -9.21
CA HIS A 72 -9.53 -3.40 -8.05
C HIS A 72 -9.15 -2.58 -6.79
N PRO A 73 -10.09 -2.23 -5.88
CA PRO A 73 -9.82 -1.42 -4.69
C PRO A 73 -8.60 -1.85 -3.87
N PHE A 74 -8.31 -3.15 -3.79
CA PHE A 74 -7.08 -3.63 -3.15
C PHE A 74 -5.82 -2.97 -3.74
N PHE A 75 -5.67 -2.99 -5.07
CA PHE A 75 -4.50 -2.42 -5.75
C PHE A 75 -4.56 -0.89 -5.81
N SER A 76 -5.75 -0.30 -5.94
CA SER A 76 -5.90 1.16 -5.92
C SER A 76 -5.39 1.79 -4.63
N ASN A 77 -5.52 1.09 -3.50
CA ASN A 77 -5.02 1.57 -2.20
C ASN A 77 -3.51 1.42 -2.01
N LEU A 78 -2.83 0.62 -2.84
CA LEU A 78 -1.36 0.53 -2.86
C LEU A 78 -0.72 1.73 -3.57
N LEU A 79 -1.49 2.46 -4.38
CA LEU A 79 -1.00 3.61 -5.13
C LEU A 79 -0.89 4.85 -4.23
N PRO A 80 0.05 5.77 -4.55
CA PRO A 80 0.14 7.04 -3.87
C PRO A 80 -1.15 7.87 -4.07
N GLU A 81 -1.36 8.80 -3.14
CA GLU A 81 -2.47 9.75 -3.14
C GLU A 81 -1.94 11.19 -3.23
N GLY A 82 -2.83 12.13 -3.55
CA GLY A 82 -2.49 13.55 -3.65
C GLY A 82 -1.41 13.82 -4.69
N ALA A 83 -0.57 14.82 -4.45
CA ALA A 83 0.32 15.26 -5.52
C ALA A 83 1.49 14.32 -5.83
N LEU A 84 1.83 13.34 -4.96
CA LEU A 84 2.75 12.26 -5.37
C LEU A 84 2.14 11.41 -6.50
N ARG A 85 0.82 11.18 -6.46
CA ARG A 85 0.08 10.52 -7.54
C ARG A 85 0.11 11.37 -8.81
N ASP A 86 -0.16 12.67 -8.67
CA ASP A 86 -0.19 13.60 -9.80
C ASP A 86 1.19 13.68 -10.47
N TRP A 87 2.26 13.74 -9.68
CA TRP A 87 3.63 13.70 -10.18
C TRP A 87 3.93 12.42 -10.97
N LEU A 88 3.58 11.26 -10.40
CA LEU A 88 3.81 9.98 -11.06
C LEU A 88 3.04 9.90 -12.39
N ALA A 89 1.77 10.34 -12.39
CA ALA A 89 0.94 10.40 -13.58
C ALA A 89 1.53 11.32 -14.66
N GLN A 90 2.01 12.50 -14.28
CA GLN A 90 2.69 13.44 -15.19
C GLN A 90 3.97 12.85 -15.78
N THR A 91 4.79 12.22 -14.95
CA THR A 91 6.04 11.54 -15.37
C THR A 91 5.76 10.46 -16.40
N LEU A 92 4.70 9.69 -16.19
CA LEU A 92 4.24 8.63 -17.09
C LEU A 92 3.43 9.14 -18.29
N LYS A 93 3.10 10.44 -18.33
CA LYS A 93 2.23 11.10 -19.32
C LYS A 93 0.86 10.43 -19.44
N VAL A 94 0.24 10.11 -18.30
CA VAL A 94 -1.09 9.50 -18.21
C VAL A 94 -2.01 10.33 -17.32
N HIS A 95 -3.33 10.11 -17.43
CA HIS A 95 -4.28 10.72 -16.50
C HIS A 95 -4.17 10.07 -15.10
N PRO A 96 -4.27 10.82 -13.99
CA PRO A 96 -4.14 10.27 -12.63
C PRO A 96 -5.12 9.12 -12.30
N ASP A 97 -6.33 9.11 -12.87
CA ASP A 97 -7.27 7.99 -12.70
C ASP A 97 -6.91 6.72 -13.50
N HIS A 98 -5.98 6.78 -14.45
CA HIS A 98 -5.54 5.61 -15.22
C HIS A 98 -4.50 4.85 -14.40
N GLU A 99 -4.97 3.98 -13.50
CA GLU A 99 -4.16 3.43 -12.42
C GLU A 99 -3.18 2.32 -12.82
N PHE A 100 -3.47 1.59 -13.89
CA PHE A 100 -2.61 0.47 -14.32
C PHE A 100 -1.16 0.90 -14.63
N PRO A 101 -0.91 1.96 -15.43
CA PRO A 101 0.44 2.47 -15.63
C PRO A 101 1.17 2.87 -14.34
N LEU A 102 0.46 3.44 -13.35
CA LEU A 102 1.05 3.81 -12.07
C LEU A 102 1.48 2.57 -11.29
N LEU A 103 0.63 1.53 -11.22
CA LEU A 103 0.98 0.27 -10.58
C LEU A 103 2.14 -0.43 -11.29
N SER A 104 2.12 -0.46 -12.64
CA SER A 104 3.19 -1.07 -13.44
C SER A 104 4.56 -0.41 -13.17
N GLN A 105 4.58 0.90 -12.91
CA GLN A 105 5.81 1.62 -12.58
C GLN A 105 6.29 1.34 -11.14
N LEU A 106 5.37 1.17 -10.20
CA LEU A 106 5.65 0.96 -8.77
C LEU A 106 5.77 -0.51 -8.38
N GLY A 107 5.50 -1.45 -9.29
CA GLY A 107 5.17 -2.84 -8.97
C GLY A 107 6.20 -3.60 -8.13
N GLN A 108 7.47 -3.18 -8.12
CA GLN A 108 8.50 -3.76 -7.28
C GLN A 108 8.62 -3.12 -5.88
N ASP A 109 8.06 -1.95 -5.62
CA ASP A 109 8.13 -1.28 -4.31
C ASP A 109 6.72 -0.88 -3.80
N LEU A 110 5.84 -1.88 -3.72
CA LEU A 110 4.53 -1.73 -3.12
C LEU A 110 4.58 -1.98 -1.60
N PRO A 111 3.66 -1.37 -0.82
CA PRO A 111 3.43 -1.74 0.57
C PRO A 111 3.06 -3.23 0.71
N GLY A 112 3.47 -3.84 1.82
CA GLY A 112 3.27 -5.27 2.04
C GLY A 112 4.23 -6.13 1.20
N ALA A 113 3.80 -7.34 0.86
CA ALA A 113 4.62 -8.32 0.12
C ALA A 113 4.13 -8.59 -1.30
N VAL A 114 3.25 -7.72 -1.81
CA VAL A 114 2.78 -7.79 -3.20
C VAL A 114 3.88 -7.28 -4.13
N VAL A 115 4.10 -8.02 -5.20
CA VAL A 115 4.97 -7.63 -6.32
C VAL A 115 4.16 -7.75 -7.61
N ALA A 116 4.28 -6.74 -8.47
CA ALA A 116 3.67 -6.72 -9.79
C ALA A 116 4.77 -6.59 -10.86
N THR A 117 4.98 -7.64 -11.65
CA THR A 117 6.03 -7.69 -12.68
C THR A 117 5.44 -7.77 -14.09
N PRO A 118 5.91 -6.95 -15.05
CA PRO A 118 5.47 -7.05 -16.43
C PRO A 118 5.73 -8.44 -17.03
N VAL A 119 4.73 -8.96 -17.74
CA VAL A 119 4.81 -10.22 -18.50
C VAL A 119 5.17 -9.90 -19.94
N ALA A 120 6.09 -10.69 -20.52
CA ALA A 120 6.43 -10.55 -21.94
C ALA A 120 5.23 -10.95 -22.82
N ALA A 121 5.12 -10.36 -24.01
CA ALA A 121 3.96 -10.51 -24.90
C ALA A 121 3.66 -11.98 -25.23
N GLU A 122 4.72 -12.74 -25.45
CA GLU A 122 4.78 -14.15 -25.78
C GLU A 122 4.41 -15.08 -24.61
N ASP A 123 4.53 -14.58 -23.37
CA ASP A 123 4.31 -15.36 -22.15
C ASP A 123 2.92 -15.13 -21.52
N ILE A 124 2.10 -14.25 -22.12
CA ILE A 124 0.75 -13.96 -21.61
C ILE A 124 -0.18 -15.16 -21.87
N PRO A 125 -0.79 -15.76 -20.84
CA PRO A 125 -1.71 -16.88 -21.05
C PRO A 125 -3.00 -16.46 -21.77
N ASP A 126 -3.46 -17.27 -22.72
CA ASP A 126 -4.67 -17.00 -23.53
C ASP A 126 -5.92 -16.69 -22.69
N HIS A 127 -6.09 -17.38 -21.56
CA HIS A 127 -7.26 -17.21 -20.70
C HIS A 127 -7.34 -15.81 -20.07
N VAL A 128 -6.22 -15.09 -19.93
CA VAL A 128 -6.18 -13.70 -19.46
C VAL A 128 -6.75 -12.76 -20.52
N LEU A 129 -6.53 -13.09 -21.79
CA LEU A 129 -6.93 -12.28 -22.95
C LEU A 129 -8.29 -12.68 -23.55
N ALA A 130 -8.88 -13.79 -23.08
CA ALA A 130 -10.17 -14.33 -23.55
C ALA A 130 -11.35 -13.33 -23.53
N HIS A 131 -11.17 -12.17 -22.90
CA HIS A 131 -12.14 -11.08 -22.86
C HIS A 131 -12.18 -10.19 -24.11
N ARG A 132 -11.31 -10.38 -25.12
CA ARG A 132 -11.40 -9.73 -26.45
C ARG A 132 -10.76 -10.57 -27.58
N THR A 133 -11.16 -10.27 -28.82
CA THR A 133 -10.82 -11.03 -30.03
C THR A 133 -9.63 -10.50 -30.85
N ARG A 134 -9.11 -9.28 -30.59
CA ARG A 134 -7.91 -8.73 -31.26
C ARG A 134 -7.11 -7.81 -30.33
N ILE A 135 -5.95 -8.28 -29.91
CA ILE A 135 -5.08 -7.62 -28.94
C ILE A 135 -3.64 -7.63 -29.47
N THR A 136 -2.89 -6.56 -29.20
CA THR A 136 -1.43 -6.54 -29.39
C THR A 136 -0.77 -6.30 -28.04
N PRO A 137 -0.02 -7.27 -27.49
CA PRO A 137 0.69 -7.03 -26.26
C PRO A 137 1.88 -6.10 -26.50
N VAL A 138 2.15 -5.22 -25.56
CA VAL A 138 3.25 -4.24 -25.65
C VAL A 138 4.09 -4.30 -24.39
N LYS A 139 5.42 -4.29 -24.55
CA LYS A 139 6.36 -4.15 -23.45
C LYS A 139 6.71 -2.67 -23.26
N ARG A 140 6.33 -2.08 -22.14
CA ARG A 140 6.75 -0.72 -21.79
C ARG A 140 7.99 -0.77 -20.90
N THR A 141 9.04 -0.09 -21.32
CA THR A 141 10.24 0.11 -20.52
C THR A 141 9.99 1.20 -19.48
N PRO A 142 10.32 0.98 -18.19
CA PRO A 142 10.29 2.04 -17.18
C PRO A 142 11.17 3.20 -17.66
N ARG A 143 10.64 4.42 -17.64
CA ARG A 143 11.42 5.62 -17.97
C ARG A 143 11.76 6.36 -16.67
N PRO A 144 13.04 6.67 -16.41
CA PRO A 144 13.39 7.51 -15.28
C PRO A 144 12.80 8.92 -15.49
N GLY A 145 12.02 9.38 -14.53
CA GLY A 145 11.48 10.73 -14.47
C GLY A 145 12.52 11.72 -13.94
N GLN A 146 12.48 12.96 -14.42
CA GLN A 146 13.22 14.08 -13.84
C GLN A 146 12.52 14.58 -12.56
N GLY A 147 13.33 15.09 -11.61
CA GLY A 147 12.91 15.50 -10.27
C GLY A 147 11.80 16.56 -10.25
N PHE A 148 11.09 16.62 -9.12
CA PHE A 148 9.87 17.41 -8.96
C PHE A 148 9.82 18.13 -7.61
N SER A 149 9.16 19.28 -7.60
CA SER A 149 8.90 20.10 -6.42
C SER A 149 7.42 20.00 -6.06
N LEU A 150 7.12 19.27 -4.97
CA LEU A 150 5.76 19.10 -4.42
C LEU A 150 5.49 20.25 -3.44
N ALA A 151 4.81 21.31 -3.89
CA ALA A 151 4.31 22.33 -2.98
C ALA A 151 3.08 21.80 -2.20
N GLY A 152 3.11 21.88 -0.87
CA GLY A 152 1.91 21.69 -0.03
C GLY A 152 1.79 20.35 0.70
N ILE A 153 2.75 19.43 0.61
CA ILE A 153 2.65 18.06 1.13
C ILE A 153 3.85 17.72 2.00
N GLN A 154 3.60 16.98 3.09
CA GLN A 154 4.65 16.32 3.85
C GLN A 154 5.21 15.17 3.02
N MET A 155 6.48 15.26 2.63
CA MET A 155 7.12 14.20 1.84
C MET A 155 7.40 13.00 2.73
N LYS A 156 7.28 11.81 2.16
CA LYS A 156 7.67 10.55 2.81
C LYS A 156 8.65 9.79 1.92
N PHE A 157 9.71 9.28 2.51
CA PHE A 157 10.75 8.51 1.83
C PHE A 157 10.92 7.15 2.49
N SER A 158 11.03 6.10 1.69
CA SER A 158 11.51 4.81 2.19
C SER A 158 13.03 4.90 2.26
N MET A 159 13.60 4.80 3.45
CA MET A 159 15.03 4.97 3.70
C MET A 159 15.58 3.79 4.50
N ARG A 160 16.88 3.57 4.43
CA ARG A 160 17.57 2.56 5.24
C ARG A 160 18.33 3.22 6.38
N GLU A 161 18.20 2.68 7.59
CA GLU A 161 18.98 3.16 8.73
C GLU A 161 20.33 2.44 8.82
N ARG A 162 21.41 3.22 8.98
CA ARG A 162 22.78 2.72 9.19
C ARG A 162 23.51 3.68 10.12
N GLU A 163 24.02 3.14 11.23
CA GLU A 163 24.85 3.89 12.19
C GLU A 163 24.23 5.22 12.67
N GLY A 164 22.90 5.24 12.85
CA GLY A 164 22.16 6.42 13.31
C GLY A 164 21.72 7.39 12.20
N ARG A 165 22.05 7.10 10.92
CA ARG A 165 21.67 7.94 9.77
C ARG A 165 20.72 7.21 8.83
N PHE A 166 19.94 7.98 8.07
CA PHE A 166 18.97 7.46 7.11
C PHE A 166 19.44 7.72 5.69
N HIS A 167 19.61 6.66 4.90
CA HIS A 167 20.07 6.73 3.51
C HIS A 167 18.91 6.47 2.55
N PHE A 168 18.71 7.36 1.58
CA PHE A 168 17.84 7.14 0.45
C PHE A 168 18.58 6.37 -0.64
N ASN A 169 18.12 5.16 -0.96
CA ASN A 169 18.74 4.30 -1.97
C ASN A 169 17.99 4.40 -3.31
N HIS A 170 18.72 4.44 -4.43
CA HIS A 170 18.14 4.67 -5.76
C HIS A 170 17.70 3.42 -6.53
N ALA A 171 18.06 2.20 -6.12
CA ALA A 171 17.69 1.02 -6.92
C ALA A 171 17.66 -0.34 -6.18
N ASP A 172 18.65 -0.65 -5.32
CA ASP A 172 18.93 -2.07 -5.02
C ASP A 172 18.67 -2.52 -3.57
N GLU A 173 18.27 -1.59 -2.69
CA GLU A 173 18.02 -1.91 -1.29
C GLU A 173 16.68 -1.35 -0.81
N VAL A 174 15.82 -2.25 -0.33
CA VAL A 174 14.52 -1.90 0.22
C VAL A 174 14.72 -1.22 1.57
N GLY A 175 14.23 0.02 1.71
CA GLY A 175 14.29 0.75 2.97
C GLY A 175 13.44 0.09 4.06
N ASP A 176 13.93 0.10 5.29
CA ASP A 176 13.32 -0.43 6.51
C ASP A 176 12.69 0.67 7.38
N TRP A 177 12.80 1.94 6.97
CA TRP A 177 12.17 3.09 7.60
C TRP A 177 11.36 3.91 6.61
N ILE A 178 10.25 4.50 7.07
CA ILE A 178 9.54 5.59 6.41
C ILE A 178 9.90 6.87 7.14
N VAL A 179 10.57 7.78 6.44
CA VAL A 179 10.94 9.10 6.97
C VAL A 179 10.00 10.15 6.39
N LYS A 180 9.31 10.87 7.28
CA LYS A 180 8.45 11.99 6.94
C LYS A 180 9.16 13.32 7.22
N THR A 181 9.28 14.15 6.20
CA THR A 181 9.95 15.45 6.27
C THR A 181 9.06 16.51 6.92
N PRO A 182 9.57 17.74 7.18
CA PRO A 182 8.71 18.87 7.50
C PRO A 182 7.63 19.11 6.44
N SER A 183 6.47 19.57 6.87
CA SER A 183 5.36 19.94 6.00
C SER A 183 5.50 21.39 5.56
N THR A 184 5.28 21.68 4.28
CA THR A 184 5.30 23.06 3.78
C THR A 184 4.06 23.87 4.19
N ARG A 185 3.06 23.23 4.81
CA ARG A 185 1.76 23.84 5.17
C ARG A 185 1.60 24.02 6.67
N HIS A 186 2.07 23.05 7.45
CA HIS A 186 1.89 23.00 8.90
C HIS A 186 3.26 22.89 9.55
N ARG A 187 3.61 23.88 10.37
CA ARG A 187 4.90 23.91 11.07
C ARG A 187 4.93 22.89 12.20
N GLY A 188 6.06 22.20 12.40
CA GLY A 188 6.28 21.30 13.52
C GLY A 188 5.56 19.96 13.42
N VAL A 189 5.08 19.56 12.23
CA VAL A 189 4.39 18.28 12.02
C VAL A 189 5.23 17.08 12.48
N PRO A 190 6.54 16.96 12.16
CA PRO A 190 7.34 15.84 12.63
C PRO A 190 7.36 15.68 14.16
N ALA A 191 7.55 16.78 14.89
CA ALA A 191 7.55 16.77 16.36
C ALA A 191 6.15 16.46 16.93
N ASN A 192 5.09 16.97 16.30
CA ASN A 192 3.71 16.67 16.68
C ASN A 192 3.39 15.17 16.51
N GLU A 193 3.76 14.59 15.36
CA GLU A 193 3.55 13.16 15.11
C GLU A 193 4.32 12.29 16.10
N PHE A 194 5.59 12.59 16.34
CA PHE A 194 6.41 11.88 17.34
C PHE A 194 5.79 11.96 18.74
N THR A 195 5.35 13.16 19.15
CA THR A 195 4.73 13.37 20.47
C THR A 195 3.41 12.62 20.61
N ALA A 196 2.52 12.72 19.61
CA ALA A 196 1.25 11.99 19.60
C ALA A 196 1.45 10.48 19.72
N MET A 197 2.53 9.98 19.14
CA MET A 197 2.90 8.58 19.16
C MET A 197 3.47 8.10 20.48
N GLN A 198 4.34 8.88 21.10
CA GLN A 198 4.80 8.64 22.46
C GLN A 198 3.63 8.64 23.45
N LEU A 199 2.65 9.54 23.27
CA LEU A 199 1.44 9.56 24.08
C LEU A 199 0.55 8.32 23.84
N ALA A 200 0.49 7.82 22.61
CA ALA A 200 -0.23 6.60 22.30
C ALA A 200 0.40 5.37 22.99
N ASP A 201 1.73 5.26 22.93
CA ASP A 201 2.50 4.21 23.62
C ASP A 201 2.30 4.28 25.14
N ALA A 202 2.41 5.47 25.73
CA ALA A 202 2.10 5.69 27.15
C ALA A 202 0.65 5.32 27.52
N GLY A 203 -0.28 5.45 26.56
CA GLY A 203 -1.66 4.99 26.69
C GLY A 203 -1.85 3.47 26.53
N GLY A 204 -0.77 2.72 26.26
CA GLY A 204 -0.73 1.26 26.07
C GLY A 204 -1.07 0.80 24.65
N VAL A 205 -1.08 1.71 23.68
CA VAL A 205 -1.27 1.36 22.26
C VAL A 205 0.03 0.77 21.73
N GLU A 206 -0.05 -0.39 21.08
CA GLU A 206 1.11 -0.93 20.36
C GLU A 206 1.48 -0.04 19.18
N ILE A 207 2.74 0.41 19.14
CA ILE A 207 3.26 1.28 18.10
C ILE A 207 4.52 0.69 17.43
N PRO A 208 4.81 1.02 16.16
CA PRO A 208 6.10 0.71 15.56
C PRO A 208 7.23 1.46 16.28
N GLU A 209 8.48 1.01 16.06
CA GLU A 209 9.65 1.79 16.47
C GLU A 209 9.62 3.15 15.74
N ILE A 210 9.79 4.23 16.49
CA ILE A 210 9.76 5.60 15.97
C ILE A 210 10.97 6.40 16.43
N ARG A 211 11.41 7.36 15.62
CA ARG A 211 12.49 8.29 15.95
C ARG A 211 12.14 9.70 15.51
N LEU A 212 12.54 10.68 16.31
CA LEU A 212 12.67 12.06 15.89
C LEU A 212 14.15 12.29 15.60
N ALA A 213 14.49 12.52 14.33
CA ALA A 213 15.87 12.65 13.87
C ALA A 213 16.11 14.03 13.27
N ALA A 214 17.36 14.48 13.21
CA ALA A 214 17.67 15.76 12.59
C ALA A 214 17.58 15.64 11.07
N LEU A 215 17.18 16.72 10.40
CA LEU A 215 17.15 16.78 8.93
C LEU A 215 18.53 16.51 8.32
N GLY A 216 19.60 16.91 9.03
CA GLY A 216 20.98 16.65 8.66
C GLY A 216 21.42 15.18 8.74
N ASP A 217 20.62 14.31 9.36
CA ASP A 217 20.87 12.86 9.44
C ASP A 217 20.34 12.11 8.19
N LEU A 218 19.75 12.84 7.23
CA LEU A 218 19.27 12.30 5.96
C LEU A 218 20.33 12.41 4.88
N GLU A 219 20.63 11.29 4.23
CA GLU A 219 21.59 11.20 3.14
C GLU A 219 20.93 10.73 1.84
N GLY A 220 21.43 11.23 0.70
CA GLY A 220 20.99 10.78 -0.63
C GLY A 220 19.62 11.32 -1.06
N LEU A 221 19.04 12.28 -0.34
CA LEU A 221 17.78 12.90 -0.76
C LEU A 221 17.91 13.53 -2.16
N PRO A 222 16.87 13.41 -3.01
CA PRO A 222 16.83 14.14 -4.27
C PRO A 222 16.87 15.65 -4.01
N ALA A 223 17.23 16.45 -5.02
CA ALA A 223 17.22 17.90 -4.91
C ALA A 223 15.78 18.43 -4.74
N ILE A 224 15.35 18.55 -3.48
CA ILE A 224 14.03 19.03 -3.07
C ILE A 224 14.20 20.19 -2.09
N SER A 225 13.32 21.19 -2.21
CA SER A 225 13.27 22.29 -1.25
C SER A 225 12.38 21.87 -0.08
N LEU A 226 12.99 21.72 1.10
CA LEU A 226 12.26 21.44 2.35
C LEU A 226 12.14 22.72 3.19
N PRO A 227 11.08 22.83 4.01
CA PRO A 227 10.99 23.90 5.00
C PRO A 227 12.21 23.96 5.92
N ASP A 228 12.56 25.16 6.37
CA ASP A 228 13.61 25.39 7.35
C ASP A 228 13.14 24.97 8.76
N GLU A 229 13.12 23.66 8.97
CA GLU A 229 12.82 23.00 10.24
C GLU A 229 13.85 21.91 10.53
N GLU A 230 14.13 21.71 11.81
CA GLU A 230 15.22 20.85 12.28
C GLU A 230 14.90 19.35 12.18
N TRP A 231 13.63 18.98 12.32
CA TRP A 231 13.26 17.60 12.65
C TRP A 231 12.59 16.86 11.49
N VAL A 232 12.86 15.56 11.43
CA VAL A 232 12.13 14.58 10.61
C VAL A 232 11.58 13.48 11.52
N TYR A 233 10.46 12.91 11.11
CA TYR A 233 9.80 11.85 11.86
C TYR A 233 9.98 10.53 11.12
N ALA A 234 10.70 9.60 11.73
CA ALA A 234 11.01 8.31 11.15
C ALA A 234 10.23 7.19 11.85
N ILE A 235 9.67 6.29 11.06
CA ILE A 235 8.90 5.13 11.53
C ILE A 235 9.49 3.87 10.91
N LYS A 236 9.79 2.88 11.74
CA LYS A 236 10.25 1.59 11.26
C LYS A 236 9.12 0.86 10.56
N ARG A 237 9.40 0.34 9.38
CA ARG A 237 8.44 -0.39 8.56
C ARG A 237 8.13 -1.74 9.19
N PHE A 238 6.87 -1.96 9.56
CA PHE A 238 6.41 -3.27 10.01
C PHE A 238 6.23 -4.26 8.84
N ASP A 239 6.13 -3.77 7.60
CA ASP A 239 6.04 -4.61 6.41
C ASP A 239 7.42 -5.05 5.89
N ARG A 240 8.49 -4.80 6.65
CA ARG A 240 9.88 -5.17 6.35
C ARG A 240 10.52 -5.72 7.62
N LEU A 241 11.04 -6.95 7.56
CA LEU A 241 11.77 -7.58 8.67
C LEU A 241 13.00 -8.29 8.11
N ASP A 242 14.19 -7.91 8.60
CA ASP A 242 15.47 -8.49 8.19
C ASP A 242 15.68 -8.54 6.66
N GLY A 243 15.19 -7.51 5.96
CA GLY A 243 15.24 -7.40 4.50
C GLY A 243 14.15 -8.20 3.75
N ALA A 244 13.39 -9.04 4.45
CA ALA A 244 12.22 -9.74 3.89
C ALA A 244 10.97 -8.86 3.94
N ARG A 245 10.06 -9.05 2.97
CA ARG A 245 8.74 -8.40 2.96
C ARG A 245 7.77 -9.18 3.81
N GLN A 246 7.04 -8.49 4.68
CA GLN A 246 5.85 -9.03 5.32
C GLN A 246 4.60 -8.47 4.63
N HIS A 247 3.60 -9.34 4.43
CA HIS A 247 2.37 -8.89 3.80
C HIS A 247 1.51 -8.09 4.78
N ALA A 248 0.93 -7.00 4.29
CA ALA A 248 0.02 -6.16 5.05
C ALA A 248 -1.05 -5.58 4.13
N GLU A 249 -2.21 -5.29 4.70
CA GLU A 249 -3.27 -4.55 4.03
C GLU A 249 -3.96 -3.59 5.01
N ASP A 250 -4.51 -2.48 4.52
CA ASP A 250 -5.32 -1.56 5.31
C ASP A 250 -6.82 -1.94 5.34
N LEU A 251 -7.60 -1.36 6.25
CA LEU A 251 -9.03 -1.67 6.33
C LEU A 251 -9.84 -1.18 5.13
N ALA A 252 -9.34 -0.22 4.33
CA ALA A 252 -10.00 0.14 3.08
C ALA A 252 -9.85 -0.99 2.05
N GLN A 253 -8.70 -1.65 1.99
CA GLN A 253 -8.45 -2.84 1.19
C GLN A 253 -9.35 -4.00 1.63
N VAL A 254 -9.38 -4.29 2.95
CA VAL A 254 -10.23 -5.34 3.54
C VAL A 254 -11.71 -5.12 3.19
N LEU A 255 -12.18 -3.89 3.27
CA LEU A 255 -13.58 -3.54 3.04
C LEU A 255 -13.89 -3.24 1.56
N VAL A 256 -12.93 -3.47 0.66
CA VAL A 256 -13.07 -3.28 -0.79
C VAL A 256 -13.53 -1.86 -1.14
N ARG A 257 -12.92 -0.86 -0.48
CA ARG A 257 -13.20 0.57 -0.65
C ARG A 257 -12.07 1.26 -1.40
N TYR A 258 -12.41 2.19 -2.28
CA TYR A 258 -11.42 3.00 -2.95
C TYR A 258 -10.81 4.04 -1.99
N PRO A 259 -9.61 4.59 -2.29
CA PRO A 259 -8.97 5.58 -1.43
C PRO A 259 -9.83 6.80 -1.06
N HIS A 260 -10.69 7.26 -1.98
CA HIS A 260 -11.58 8.40 -1.74
C HIS A 260 -12.78 8.07 -0.82
N ASP A 261 -13.08 6.79 -0.61
CA ASP A 261 -14.15 6.30 0.28
C ASP A 261 -13.61 5.96 1.68
N LYS A 262 -12.47 6.56 2.07
CA LYS A 262 -11.79 6.24 3.35
C LYS A 262 -12.56 6.67 4.59
N TYR A 263 -13.55 7.57 4.46
CA TYR A 263 -14.45 8.01 5.54
C TYR A 263 -15.85 7.39 5.40
N GLY A 264 -16.51 7.09 6.52
CA GLY A 264 -17.94 6.77 6.58
C GLY A 264 -18.38 5.43 5.96
N ALA A 265 -17.46 4.65 5.36
CA ALA A 265 -17.79 3.40 4.66
C ALA A 265 -18.08 2.20 5.59
N THR A 266 -17.82 2.32 6.88
CA THR A 266 -18.06 1.31 7.92
C THR A 266 -18.19 1.99 9.29
N ASN A 267 -18.62 1.23 10.29
CA ASN A 267 -18.62 1.67 11.68
C ASN A 267 -17.62 0.86 12.51
N TYR A 268 -17.25 1.36 13.68
CA TYR A 268 -16.28 0.72 14.55
C TYR A 268 -16.73 -0.66 15.06
N GLU A 269 -18.03 -0.93 15.14
CA GLU A 269 -18.57 -2.24 15.52
C GLU A 269 -18.25 -3.32 14.48
N GLN A 270 -18.40 -2.99 13.19
CA GLN A 270 -18.06 -3.89 12.09
C GLN A 270 -16.55 -4.19 12.07
N ILE A 271 -15.71 -3.19 12.31
CA ILE A 271 -14.27 -3.37 12.44
C ILE A 271 -13.96 -4.31 13.62
N GLY A 272 -14.53 -4.05 14.81
CA GLY A 272 -14.34 -4.91 15.98
C GLY A 272 -14.76 -6.36 15.75
N LYS A 273 -15.90 -6.59 15.08
CA LYS A 273 -16.36 -7.94 14.70
C LYS A 273 -15.39 -8.62 13.75
N LEU A 274 -14.89 -7.90 12.75
CA LEU A 274 -13.91 -8.40 11.79
C LEU A 274 -12.62 -8.81 12.49
N LEU A 275 -12.08 -7.95 13.36
CA LEU A 275 -10.89 -8.25 14.15
C LEU A 275 -11.13 -9.48 15.03
N ARG A 276 -12.22 -9.53 15.78
CA ARG A 276 -12.54 -10.65 16.66
C ARG A 276 -12.62 -11.99 15.93
N THR A 277 -13.11 -11.98 14.70
CA THR A 277 -13.42 -13.20 13.94
C THR A 277 -12.23 -13.71 13.15
N TYR A 278 -11.45 -12.81 12.54
CA TYR A 278 -10.50 -13.19 11.49
C TYR A 278 -9.03 -12.90 11.81
N THR A 279 -8.72 -12.39 13.01
CA THR A 279 -7.33 -12.18 13.43
C THR A 279 -6.89 -13.18 14.50
N GLN A 280 -5.59 -13.44 14.58
CA GLN A 280 -4.99 -14.22 15.67
C GLN A 280 -5.16 -13.48 16.99
N ASP A 281 -5.61 -14.16 18.03
CA ASP A 281 -5.97 -13.52 19.30
C ASP A 281 -6.95 -12.34 19.11
N GLY A 282 -8.10 -12.65 18.50
CA GLY A 282 -9.11 -11.65 18.18
C GLY A 282 -9.64 -10.86 19.38
N LEU A 283 -9.49 -11.34 20.61
CA LEU A 283 -9.84 -10.56 21.80
C LEU A 283 -8.79 -9.47 22.06
N ALA A 284 -7.50 -9.82 22.05
CA ALA A 284 -6.42 -8.85 22.22
C ALA A 284 -6.46 -7.77 21.13
N ASN A 285 -6.71 -8.14 19.88
CA ASN A 285 -6.80 -7.18 18.78
C ASN A 285 -7.98 -6.21 18.91
N VAL A 286 -9.13 -6.68 19.41
CA VAL A 286 -10.25 -5.79 19.73
C VAL A 286 -9.93 -4.85 20.89
N GLN A 287 -9.19 -5.32 21.90
CA GLN A 287 -8.74 -4.47 23.00
C GLN A 287 -7.77 -3.39 22.52
N GLN A 288 -6.79 -3.74 21.68
CA GLN A 288 -5.87 -2.77 21.06
C GLN A 288 -6.63 -1.76 20.20
N PHE A 289 -7.60 -2.22 19.39
CA PHE A 289 -8.47 -1.36 18.60
C PHE A 289 -9.26 -0.36 19.47
N ALA A 290 -9.91 -0.84 20.54
CA ALA A 290 -10.67 0.02 21.45
C ALA A 290 -9.78 1.04 22.16
N ARG A 291 -8.59 0.62 22.61
CA ARG A 291 -7.61 1.50 23.25
C ARG A 291 -7.14 2.61 22.29
N ARG A 292 -6.79 2.25 21.06
CA ARG A 292 -6.37 3.24 20.05
C ARG A 292 -7.50 4.18 19.65
N LEU A 293 -8.74 3.69 19.55
CA LEU A 293 -9.89 4.54 19.30
C LEU A 293 -10.04 5.58 20.42
N LEU A 294 -9.90 5.19 21.69
CA LEU A 294 -9.92 6.12 22.81
C LEU A 294 -8.77 7.13 22.74
N VAL A 295 -7.55 6.68 22.48
CA VAL A 295 -6.39 7.57 22.33
C VAL A 295 -6.58 8.58 21.19
N ASN A 296 -7.09 8.15 20.04
CA ASN A 296 -7.39 9.06 18.92
C ASN A 296 -8.41 10.14 19.33
N ILE A 297 -9.42 9.79 20.13
CA ILE A 297 -10.39 10.77 20.66
C ILE A 297 -9.69 11.75 21.61
N LEU A 298 -8.85 11.26 22.53
CA LEU A 298 -8.15 12.09 23.53
C LEU A 298 -7.13 13.04 22.88
N LEU A 299 -6.46 12.60 21.82
CA LEU A 299 -5.52 13.40 21.04
C LEU A 299 -6.20 14.29 20.00
N ALA A 300 -7.54 14.25 19.90
CA ALA A 300 -8.32 14.94 18.86
C ALA A 300 -7.83 14.63 17.44
N ASN A 301 -7.43 13.39 17.17
CA ASN A 301 -7.01 12.93 15.86
C ASN A 301 -8.20 12.83 14.90
N GLY A 302 -8.47 13.94 14.19
CA GLY A 302 -9.56 14.05 13.23
C GLY A 302 -9.36 13.26 11.92
N ASP A 303 -8.17 12.71 11.67
CA ASP A 303 -7.84 11.99 10.44
C ASP A 303 -7.79 10.45 10.61
N ALA A 304 -8.36 9.92 11.69
CA ALA A 304 -8.43 8.48 11.93
C ALA A 304 -9.40 7.77 10.96
N HIS A 305 -8.95 7.49 9.74
CA HIS A 305 -9.72 6.83 8.68
C HIS A 305 -9.25 5.39 8.38
N LEU A 306 -9.95 4.67 7.51
CA LEU A 306 -9.72 3.22 7.27
C LEU A 306 -8.29 2.84 6.88
N LYS A 307 -7.57 3.73 6.21
CA LYS A 307 -6.17 3.47 5.82
C LYS A 307 -5.15 3.56 6.97
N ASN A 308 -5.56 4.05 8.14
CA ASN A 308 -4.71 4.15 9.33
C ASN A 308 -4.79 2.89 10.21
N TRP A 309 -5.46 1.85 9.74
CA TRP A 309 -5.66 0.59 10.43
C TRP A 309 -5.27 -0.51 9.46
N SER A 310 -4.36 -1.41 9.86
CA SER A 310 -3.89 -2.47 8.98
C SER A 310 -3.94 -3.85 9.63
N LEU A 311 -3.88 -4.86 8.79
CA LEU A 311 -3.65 -6.24 9.16
C LEU A 311 -2.28 -6.63 8.64
N LEU A 312 -1.48 -7.28 9.48
CA LEU A 312 -0.20 -7.88 9.11
C LEU A 312 -0.36 -9.38 9.04
N TYR A 313 0.31 -10.00 8.08
CA TYR A 313 0.33 -11.44 7.87
C TYR A 313 1.77 -11.98 8.07
N PRO A 314 2.27 -12.05 9.32
CA PRO A 314 3.67 -12.40 9.60
C PRO A 314 4.04 -13.81 9.11
N ASP A 315 3.19 -14.81 9.38
CA ASP A 315 3.35 -16.19 8.92
C ASP A 315 2.52 -16.47 7.65
N GLN A 316 2.22 -15.43 6.88
CA GLN A 316 1.31 -15.45 5.74
C GLN A 316 -0.15 -15.81 6.11
N ARG A 317 -0.42 -16.34 7.33
CA ARG A 317 -1.71 -16.76 7.89
C ARG A 317 -1.65 -17.01 9.42
N PRO A 318 -2.76 -16.84 10.18
CA PRO A 318 -3.79 -15.80 10.07
C PRO A 318 -3.21 -14.41 10.40
N PRO A 319 -3.91 -13.30 10.07
CA PRO A 319 -3.36 -11.97 10.32
C PRO A 319 -3.34 -11.62 11.81
N TYR A 320 -2.33 -10.84 12.19
CA TYR A 320 -2.29 -10.06 13.42
C TYR A 320 -2.76 -8.62 13.11
N PHE A 321 -3.48 -7.98 14.03
CA PHE A 321 -3.86 -6.58 13.85
C PHE A 321 -2.66 -5.69 14.15
N LEU A 322 -2.07 -5.11 13.10
CA LEU A 322 -1.02 -4.12 13.27
C LEU A 322 -1.55 -2.71 13.03
N LEU A 323 -0.99 -1.79 13.78
CA LEU A 323 -1.37 -0.40 13.75
C LEU A 323 -0.30 0.37 12.97
N PRO A 324 -0.52 0.79 11.71
CA PRO A 324 0.25 1.90 11.17
C PRO A 324 -0.31 3.15 11.81
N THR A 325 0.49 3.82 12.61
CA THR A 325 0.20 5.15 13.12
C THR A 325 0.84 6.24 12.26
N THR A 326 0.86 6.03 10.95
CA THR A 326 1.07 7.12 10.02
C THR A 326 -0.27 7.85 9.82
N SER A 327 -0.73 8.65 10.79
CA SER A 327 -1.61 9.76 10.44
C SER A 327 -0.82 10.72 9.55
N SER A 328 -1.43 11.24 8.49
CA SER A 328 -0.87 12.28 7.61
C SER A 328 -1.20 13.69 8.09
#